data_AF-A0A7Y2UQ04-F1
#
_entry.id   AF-A0A7Y2UQ04-F1
#
_cell.length_a   1.000
_cell.length_b   1.000
_cell.length_c   1.000
_cell.angle_alpha   90.00
_cell.angle_beta   90.00
_cell.angle_gamma   90.00
#
_symmetry.space_group_name_H-M   'P 1'
#
loop_
_entity.id
_entity.type
_entity.pdbx_description
1 polymer ?
#
loop_
_entity_poly.entity_id
_entity_poly.type
_entity_poly.pdbx_seq_one_letter_code
_entity_poly.pdbx_strand_id
1 'polypeptide(L)'
;MNTEERRESFRLADVSKATCSLIDGNDRIQGTLKNLSRSGFFLETDRLPEVAKDYNIEIVLQGSHSRLAVDNLSGTVTRADSKGVAVEFSRSFEWLVLAPIFF
;
A
#
# COMPACT_ATOMS: atom_id res chain seq x y z
N MET A 1 -6.85 -0.38 -35.04
CA MET A 1 -6.77 0.52 -33.87
C MET A 1 -8.11 0.39 -33.17
N ASN A 2 -8.19 -0.49 -32.16
CA ASN A 2 -9.44 -0.80 -31.47
C ASN A 2 -9.26 -0.46 -29.98
N THR A 3 -10.21 0.33 -29.47
CA THR A 3 -10.05 1.21 -28.32
C THR A 3 -10.74 0.61 -27.09
N GLU A 4 -10.35 -0.60 -26.69
CA GLU A 4 -11.00 -1.30 -25.56
C GLU A 4 -10.05 -1.93 -24.51
N GLU A 5 -8.73 -1.89 -24.68
CA GLU A 5 -7.80 -2.26 -23.59
C GLU A 5 -7.62 -1.12 -22.59
N ARG A 6 -8.74 -0.64 -22.04
CA ARG A 6 -8.79 0.33 -20.95
C ARG A 6 -8.41 -0.39 -19.65
N ARG A 7 -7.10 -0.61 -19.47
CA ARG A 7 -6.40 -0.98 -18.21
C ARG A 7 -7.36 -1.30 -17.05
N GLU A 8 -7.84 -2.54 -17.00
CA GLU A 8 -8.33 -3.09 -15.74
C GLU A 8 -7.12 -3.22 -14.83
N SER A 9 -6.94 -2.21 -13.98
CA SER A 9 -5.94 -2.24 -12.93
C SER A 9 -6.30 -3.41 -12.03
N PHE A 10 -5.56 -4.50 -12.15
CA PHE A 10 -5.70 -5.71 -11.36
C PHE A 10 -5.69 -5.33 -9.88
N ARG A 11 -6.85 -5.38 -9.23
CA ARG A 11 -6.98 -5.14 -7.79
C ARG A 11 -6.87 -6.51 -7.13
N LEU A 12 -5.77 -6.74 -6.38
CA LEU A 12 -5.67 -7.92 -5.52
C LEU A 12 -6.92 -7.98 -4.65
N ALA A 13 -7.80 -8.96 -4.89
CA ALA A 13 -9.09 -9.01 -4.23
C ALA A 13 -9.00 -9.57 -2.79
N ASP A 14 -7.84 -10.10 -2.36
CA ASP A 14 -7.70 -10.69 -1.03
C ASP A 14 -6.43 -10.26 -0.28
N VAL A 15 -6.21 -8.95 -0.23
CA VAL A 15 -5.21 -8.28 0.62
C VAL A 15 -5.60 -8.34 2.11
N SER A 16 -6.60 -9.13 2.49
CA SER A 16 -7.08 -9.26 3.87
C SER A 16 -5.98 -9.65 4.88
N LYS A 17 -4.87 -10.20 4.40
CA LYS A 17 -3.69 -10.56 5.21
C LYS A 17 -2.47 -9.68 4.98
N ALA A 18 -2.58 -8.57 4.24
CA ALA A 18 -1.45 -7.66 4.09
C ALA A 18 -1.52 -6.53 5.11
N THR A 19 -0.43 -6.39 5.84
CA THR A 19 -0.23 -5.29 6.78
C THR A 19 0.72 -4.28 6.18
N CYS A 20 0.51 -3.01 6.50
CA CYS A 20 1.43 -1.95 6.12
C CYS A 20 1.81 -1.13 7.35
N SER A 21 3.05 -0.64 7.37
CA SER A 21 3.58 0.26 8.37
C SER A 21 4.07 1.54 7.72
N LEU A 22 3.61 2.68 8.24
CA LEU A 22 4.20 3.99 8.01
C LEU A 22 5.21 4.26 9.13
N ILE A 23 6.44 4.59 8.78
CA ILE A 23 7.57 4.70 9.70
C ILE A 23 8.21 6.08 9.56
N ASP A 24 8.30 6.80 10.69
CA ASP A 24 9.02 8.07 10.83
C ASP A 24 9.86 8.06 12.12
N GLY A 25 11.16 7.77 11.98
CA GLY A 25 12.05 7.57 13.13
C GLY A 25 11.56 6.44 14.04
N ASN A 26 11.22 6.77 15.29
CA ASN A 26 10.66 5.82 16.27
C ASN A 26 9.14 5.71 16.17
N ASP A 27 8.49 6.55 15.37
CA ASP A 27 7.04 6.52 15.22
C ASP A 27 6.62 5.49 14.16
N ARG A 28 5.67 4.63 14.52
CA ARG A 28 5.13 3.59 13.64
C ARG A 28 3.61 3.59 13.67
N ILE A 29 3.01 3.68 12.51
CA ILE A 29 1.56 3.51 12.31
C ILE A 29 1.35 2.24 11.50
N GLN A 30 0.64 1.28 12.08
CA GLN A 30 0.36 0.00 11.43
C GLN A 30 -1.14 -0.15 11.16
N GLY A 31 -1.46 -0.83 10.07
CA GLY A 31 -2.84 -1.10 9.68
C GLY A 31 -2.96 -2.15 8.58
N THR A 32 -4.21 -2.39 8.18
CA THR A 32 -4.54 -3.31 7.08
C THR A 32 -4.44 -2.57 5.76
N LEU A 33 -3.70 -3.14 4.82
CA LEU A 33 -3.55 -2.56 3.48
C LEU A 33 -4.81 -2.83 2.64
N LYS A 34 -5.32 -1.79 1.99
CA LYS A 34 -6.45 -1.85 1.05
C LYS A 34 -6.10 -1.11 -0.23
N ASN A 35 -6.70 -1.53 -1.34
CA ASN A 35 -6.62 -0.82 -2.63
C ASN A 35 -5.19 -0.49 -3.07
N LEU A 36 -4.23 -1.42 -2.88
CA LEU A 36 -2.85 -1.23 -3.33
C LEU A 36 -2.79 -1.09 -4.85
N SER A 37 -2.05 -0.08 -5.31
CA SER A 37 -1.82 0.22 -6.72
C SER A 37 -0.36 0.63 -6.95
N ARG A 38 0.01 0.93 -8.20
CA ARG A 38 1.36 1.38 -8.54
C ARG A 38 1.69 2.77 -8.00
N SER A 39 0.69 3.56 -7.65
CA SER A 39 0.84 4.96 -7.21
C SER A 39 0.54 5.15 -5.73
N GLY A 40 -0.08 4.19 -5.06
CA GLY A 40 -0.42 4.35 -3.66
C GLY A 40 -1.36 3.27 -3.13
N PHE A 41 -1.84 3.48 -1.92
CA PHE A 41 -2.74 2.57 -1.21
C PHE A 41 -3.59 3.30 -0.18
N PHE A 42 -4.51 2.55 0.41
CA PHE A 42 -5.27 2.95 1.58
C PHE A 42 -4.89 2.07 2.78
N LEU A 43 -4.67 2.68 3.93
CA LEU A 43 -4.37 2.02 5.20
C LEU A 43 -5.56 2.16 6.12
N GLU A 44 -6.19 1.04 6.44
CA GLU A 44 -7.22 1.00 7.47
C GLU A 44 -6.53 0.92 8.84
N THR A 45 -6.64 2.01 9.62
CA THR A 45 -6.03 2.18 10.94
C THR A 45 -6.77 3.27 11.72
N ASP A 46 -6.79 3.15 13.05
CA ASP A 46 -7.42 4.15 13.93
C ASP A 46 -6.50 5.36 14.18
N ARG A 47 -5.21 5.25 13.84
CA ARG A 47 -4.23 6.29 14.10
C ARG A 47 -4.04 7.17 12.87
N LEU A 48 -4.42 8.44 13.00
CA LEU A 48 -4.40 9.41 11.90
C LEU A 48 -3.10 10.24 11.93
N PRO A 49 -2.18 10.04 10.97
CA PRO A 49 -1.02 10.89 10.81
C PRO A 49 -1.38 12.27 10.25
N GLU A 50 -0.41 13.18 10.31
CA GLU A 50 -0.47 14.45 9.61
C GLU A 50 -0.54 14.26 8.09
N VAL A 51 -1.40 15.03 7.42
CA VAL A 51 -1.49 15.09 5.96
C VAL A 51 -0.31 15.86 5.39
N ALA A 52 0.13 15.51 4.18
CA ALA A 52 1.31 16.03 3.48
C ALA A 52 2.66 15.64 4.13
N LYS A 53 2.65 14.79 5.15
CA LYS A 53 3.86 14.22 5.74
C LYS A 53 4.31 12.97 5.00
N ASP A 54 5.63 12.85 4.83
CA ASP A 54 6.28 11.70 4.22
C ASP A 54 6.60 10.62 5.25
N TYR A 55 6.49 9.37 4.83
CA TYR A 55 6.83 8.19 5.62
C TYR A 55 7.62 7.18 4.80
N ASN A 56 8.50 6.45 5.48
CA ASN A 56 8.98 5.17 4.97
C ASN A 56 7.87 4.14 5.11
N ILE A 57 7.78 3.22 4.14
CA ILE A 57 6.68 2.28 4.02
C ILE A 57 7.22 0.86 3.98
N GLU A 58 6.67 0.01 4.84
CA GLU A 58 6.89 -1.43 4.85
C GLU A 58 5.57 -2.13 4.59
N ILE A 59 5.50 -2.98 3.56
CA ILE A 59 4.34 -3.80 3.24
C ILE A 59 4.71 -5.27 3.46
N VAL A 60 3.88 -5.97 4.24
CA VAL A 60 4.05 -7.40 4.49
C VAL A 60 2.81 -8.14 4.02
N LEU A 61 2.99 -9.03 3.07
CA LEU A 61 1.98 -9.96 2.55
C LEU A 61 2.19 -11.33 3.21
N GLN A 62 1.19 -11.81 3.96
CA GLN A 62 1.28 -13.09 4.65
C GLN A 62 0.73 -14.23 3.79
N GLY A 63 1.54 -15.27 3.60
CA GLY A 63 1.09 -16.60 3.16
C GLY A 63 0.84 -17.52 4.35
N SER A 64 0.39 -18.75 4.10
CA SER A 64 0.14 -19.72 5.18
C SER A 64 1.40 -20.19 5.90
N HIS A 65 2.55 -20.19 5.21
CA HIS A 65 3.84 -20.69 5.72
C HIS A 65 5.03 -19.79 5.35
N SER A 66 4.76 -18.65 4.73
CA SER A 66 5.77 -17.73 4.23
C SER A 66 5.23 -16.30 4.29
N ARG A 67 6.11 -15.33 4.11
CA ARG A 67 5.73 -13.93 3.95
C ARG A 67 6.59 -13.28 2.88
N LEU A 68 6.01 -12.32 2.17
CA LEU A 68 6.74 -11.39 1.32
C LEU A 68 6.77 -10.04 2.03
N ALA A 69 7.96 -9.56 2.32
CA ALA A 69 8.18 -8.22 2.85
C ALA A 69 8.72 -7.33 1.73
N VAL A 70 8.12 -6.16 1.59
CA VAL A 70 8.53 -5.10 0.67
C VAL A 70 8.87 -3.89 1.51
N ASP A 71 10.12 -3.46 1.44
CA ASP A 71 10.67 -2.32 2.16
C ASP A 71 11.26 -1.28 1.20
N ASN A 72 11.91 -0.26 1.76
CA ASN A 72 12.54 0.83 1.02
C ASN A 72 11.59 1.57 0.07
N LEU A 73 10.31 1.62 0.44
CA LEU A 73 9.29 2.46 -0.19
C LEU A 73 9.15 3.75 0.63
N SER A 74 8.79 4.83 -0.05
CA SER A 74 8.42 6.09 0.60
C SER A 74 7.15 6.64 -0.02
N GLY A 75 6.42 7.45 0.74
CA GLY A 75 5.19 8.06 0.25
C GLY A 75 4.64 9.12 1.20
N THR A 76 3.75 9.92 0.66
CA THR A 76 3.14 11.08 1.31
C THR A 76 1.71 10.75 1.69
N VAL A 77 1.30 11.11 2.91
CA VAL A 77 -0.11 11.03 3.32
C VAL A 77 -0.90 12.09 2.56
N THR A 78 -1.87 11.69 1.74
CA THR A 78 -2.72 12.61 0.98
C THR A 78 -4.08 12.82 1.63
N ARG A 79 -4.50 11.91 2.52
CA ARG A 79 -5.73 12.01 3.31
C ARG A 79 -5.61 11.21 4.61
N ALA A 80 -6.14 11.73 5.71
CA ALA A 80 -6.34 11.00 6.95
C ALA A 80 -7.72 11.35 7.52
N ASP A 81 -8.59 10.36 7.69
CA ASP A 81 -9.96 10.52 8.19
C ASP A 81 -10.42 9.31 9.00
N SER A 82 -11.65 9.31 9.52
CA SER A 82 -12.17 8.23 10.37
C SER A 82 -12.23 6.85 9.70
N LYS A 83 -12.00 6.74 8.39
CA LYS A 83 -11.91 5.47 7.67
C LYS A 83 -10.48 4.95 7.57
N GLY A 84 -9.47 5.80 7.80
CA GLY A 84 -8.06 5.47 7.66
C GLY A 84 -7.27 6.51 6.87
N VAL A 85 -6.18 6.06 6.24
CA VAL A 85 -5.13 6.92 5.67
C VAL A 85 -4.91 6.58 4.19
N ALA A 86 -4.97 7.57 3.31
CA ALA A 86 -4.56 7.44 1.91
C ALA A 86 -3.11 7.89 1.76
N VAL A 87 -2.31 7.07 1.08
CA VAL A 87 -0.88 7.32 0.87
C VAL A 87 -0.57 7.22 -0.61
N GLU A 88 0.13 8.23 -1.12
CA GLU A 88 0.71 8.25 -2.47
C GLU A 88 2.20 7.91 -2.39
N PHE A 89 2.67 6.96 -3.19
CA PHE A 89 4.08 6.61 -3.23
C PHE A 89 4.90 7.72 -3.90
N SER A 90 6.07 8.04 -3.34
CA SER A 90 7.00 9.00 -3.95
C SER A 90 7.59 8.49 -5.27
N ARG A 91 7.63 7.16 -5.47
CA ARG A 91 8.04 6.49 -6.71
C ARG A 91 7.07 5.36 -7.03
N SER A 92 6.92 5.04 -8.31
CA SER A 92 6.00 3.95 -8.70
C SER A 92 6.40 2.64 -8.02
N PHE A 93 5.43 1.92 -7.47
CA PHE A 93 5.66 0.60 -6.89
C PHE A 93 5.84 -0.45 -8.01
N GLU A 94 7.10 -0.65 -8.42
CA GLU A 94 7.47 -1.49 -9.56
C GLU A 94 7.16 -2.97 -9.33
N TRP A 95 7.37 -3.47 -8.10
CA TRP A 95 7.14 -4.87 -7.75
C TRP A 95 5.68 -5.28 -7.78
N LEU A 96 4.72 -4.35 -7.88
CA LEU A 96 3.32 -4.70 -8.10
C LEU A 96 3.12 -5.49 -9.40
N VAL A 97 4.02 -5.38 -10.38
CA VAL A 97 3.98 -6.19 -11.59
C VAL A 97 4.08 -7.70 -11.31
N LEU A 98 4.68 -8.09 -10.18
CA LEU A 98 4.83 -9.49 -9.80
C LEU A 98 3.60 -10.06 -9.08
N ALA A 99 2.65 -9.21 -8.65
CA ALA A 99 1.45 -9.65 -7.94
C ALA A 99 0.67 -10.77 -8.66
N PRO A 100 0.38 -10.69 -9.98
CA PRO A 100 -0.37 -11.73 -10.69
C PRO A 100 0.37 -13.07 -10.84
N ILE A 101 1.67 -13.14 -10.52
CA ILE A 101 2.47 -14.38 -10.62
C ILE A 101 2.34 -15.20 -9.34
N PHE A 102 2.12 -14.54 -8.20
CA PHE A 102 2.09 -15.18 -6.88
C PHE A 102 0.68 -15.41 -6.35
N PHE A 103 -0.36 -14.93 -7.05
CA PHE A 103 -1.76 -14.97 -6.62
C PHE A 103 -2.72 -15.15 -7.79
#